data_AF-A0A367KJC9-F1
#
_entry.id   AF-A0A367KJC9-F1
#
_cell.length_a   1.000
_cell.length_b   1.000
_cell.length_c   1.000
_cell.angle_alpha   90.00
_cell.angle_beta   90.00
_cell.angle_gamma   90.00
#
_symmetry.space_group_name_H-M   'P 1'
#
loop_
_entity.id
_entity.type
_entity.pdbx_description
1 polymer ?
#
loop_
_entity_poly.entity_id
_entity_poly.type
_entity_poly.pdbx_seq_one_letter_code
_entity_poly.pdbx_strand_id
1 'polypeptide(L)'
;MRLSTDILCRCSDDLENEYQTHVKNMRSNSSLVTTIGEGCTKLLKKLYAVDMDNFSQEIFNTNYTCNNTFVKFLKQSYNDLCICWNDPQPYNQYGERTLFSEIFLQQFKLFSKMTKLLYFKWIEKKLQNTDHIWLTKKNYVKKDVQLKLLDGVGIMKKNNVNFIMLESSGVEDDIFTHTLEDTIKNLKHGTDSLSSILCDYKDCNVETAQKLVVLTGHIIKDKLTIMKYSPGNTSKWVAVEVRSCAIPLVYENRKATIKLYETFAYIYLTLKEQEEIYDKLTDEKLGFTIVEEKDMVKNCNVN
;
A
#
# COMPACT_ATOMS: atom_id res chain seq x y z
N MET A 1 -5.46 12.74 1.41
CA MET A 1 -6.87 12.83 0.94
C MET A 1 -7.77 12.20 2.00
N ARG A 2 -8.99 12.73 2.21
CA ARG A 2 -9.95 12.25 3.21
C ARG A 2 -11.31 12.14 2.54
N LEU A 3 -11.91 10.95 2.52
CA LEU A 3 -13.22 10.76 1.89
C LEU A 3 -14.10 9.95 2.82
N SER A 4 -15.20 10.56 3.25
CA SER A 4 -16.36 9.91 3.87
C SER A 4 -17.50 9.96 2.85
N THR A 5 -18.38 8.96 2.82
CA THR A 5 -19.54 8.91 1.92
C THR A 5 -20.68 9.86 2.32
N ASP A 6 -20.44 10.83 3.21
CA ASP A 6 -21.48 11.77 3.67
C ASP A 6 -21.80 12.84 2.61
N ILE A 7 -23.11 13.01 2.36
CA ILE A 7 -23.69 14.08 1.53
C ILE A 7 -23.50 15.47 2.18
N LEU A 8 -23.20 15.49 3.48
CA LEU A 8 -22.80 16.68 4.23
C LEU A 8 -21.26 16.73 4.24
N CYS A 9 -20.68 17.72 3.58
CA CYS A 9 -19.24 18.00 3.38
C CYS A 9 -18.37 18.12 4.66
N ARG A 10 -18.45 17.19 5.61
CA ARG A 10 -17.54 17.11 6.77
C ARG A 10 -17.09 15.67 6.97
N CYS A 11 -15.77 15.49 6.97
CA CYS A 11 -15.12 14.27 7.45
C CYS A 11 -15.55 14.03 8.91
N SER A 12 -15.83 12.78 9.29
CA SER A 12 -16.13 12.47 10.70
C SER A 12 -14.92 12.78 11.57
N ASP A 13 -15.16 13.17 12.83
CA ASP A 13 -14.09 13.47 13.79
C ASP A 13 -13.19 12.25 14.01
N ASP A 14 -13.75 11.04 14.00
CA ASP A 14 -13.00 9.79 14.11
C ASP A 14 -12.02 9.59 12.95
N LEU A 15 -12.47 9.84 11.72
CA LEU A 15 -11.62 9.73 10.53
C LEU A 15 -10.53 10.82 10.52
N GLU A 16 -10.85 12.01 11.03
CA GLU A 16 -9.85 13.07 11.21
C GLU A 16 -8.79 12.65 12.23
N ASN A 17 -9.21 12.11 13.38
CA ASN A 17 -8.31 11.63 14.43
C ASN A 17 -7.40 10.49 13.93
N GLU A 18 -7.95 9.57 13.13
CA GLU A 18 -7.18 8.51 12.48
C GLU A 18 -6.13 9.09 11.53
N TYR A 19 -6.52 10.01 10.65
CA TYR A 19 -5.59 10.69 9.74
C TYR A 19 -4.47 11.40 10.49
N GLN A 20 -4.80 12.18 11.53
CA GLN A 20 -3.79 12.89 12.34
C GLN A 20 -2.84 11.93 13.04
N THR A 21 -3.34 10.79 13.51
CA THR A 21 -2.52 9.72 14.08
C THR A 21 -1.52 9.19 13.05
N HIS A 22 -1.96 8.94 11.82
CA HIS A 22 -1.07 8.52 10.74
C HIS A 22 -0.02 9.58 10.38
N VAL A 23 -0.39 10.86 10.32
CA VAL A 23 0.55 11.97 10.10
C VAL A 23 1.59 12.03 11.21
N LYS A 24 1.18 11.91 12.48
CA LYS A 24 2.10 11.89 13.64
C LYS A 24 3.08 10.72 13.56
N ASN A 25 2.58 9.53 13.28
CA ASN A 25 3.36 8.30 13.13
C ASN A 25 4.37 8.39 11.98
N MET A 26 3.96 8.94 10.84
CA MET A 26 4.84 9.18 9.71
C MET A 26 5.93 10.21 10.03
N ARG A 27 5.62 11.26 10.80
CA ARG A 27 6.61 12.26 11.22
C ARG A 27 7.70 11.64 12.09
N SER A 28 7.32 10.79 13.05
CA SER A 28 8.25 10.08 13.93
C SER A 28 8.91 8.84 13.33
N ASN A 29 8.51 8.43 12.12
CA ASN A 29 8.92 7.17 11.47
C ASN A 29 8.63 5.94 12.36
N SER A 30 7.44 5.91 12.98
CA SER A 30 7.13 4.91 13.99
C SER A 30 7.09 3.48 13.43
N SER A 31 6.61 3.28 12.20
CA SER A 31 6.58 1.95 11.58
C SER A 31 8.00 1.44 11.32
N LEU A 32 8.89 2.31 10.84
CA LEU A 32 10.28 1.98 10.57
C LEU A 32 11.02 1.61 11.85
N VAL A 33 10.85 2.41 12.91
CA VAL A 33 11.44 2.15 14.23
C VAL A 33 10.91 0.83 14.80
N THR A 34 9.60 0.57 14.69
CA THR A 34 8.98 -0.68 15.15
C THR A 34 9.53 -1.89 14.39
N THR A 35 9.74 -1.76 13.09
CA THR A 35 10.17 -2.87 12.22
C THR A 35 11.66 -3.20 12.36
N ILE A 36 12.50 -2.18 12.52
CA ILE A 36 13.96 -2.34 12.62
C ILE A 36 14.39 -2.56 14.08
N GLY A 37 13.73 -1.90 15.03
CA GLY A 37 14.04 -1.95 16.44
C GLY A 37 15.20 -1.02 16.83
N GLU A 38 15.88 -1.38 17.92
CA GLU A 38 16.96 -0.58 18.49
C GLU A 38 18.11 -0.39 17.50
N GLY A 39 18.56 0.85 17.32
CA GLY A 39 19.64 1.18 16.40
C GLY A 39 19.20 1.48 14.96
N CYS A 40 17.89 1.56 14.67
CA CYS A 40 17.35 2.03 13.39
C CYS A 40 18.05 3.32 12.91
N THR A 41 18.12 4.34 13.77
CA THR A 41 18.80 5.62 13.46
C THR A 41 20.29 5.42 13.16
N LYS A 42 20.97 4.51 13.86
CA LYS A 42 22.39 4.22 13.63
C LYS A 42 22.61 3.54 12.29
N LEU A 43 21.75 2.59 11.93
CA LEU A 43 21.77 1.93 10.61
C LEU A 43 21.58 2.95 9.48
N LEU A 44 20.53 3.76 9.54
CA LEU A 44 20.25 4.77 8.50
C LEU A 44 21.38 5.79 8.37
N LYS A 45 21.96 6.25 9.49
CA LYS A 45 23.11 7.17 9.46
C LYS A 45 24.32 6.55 8.76
N LYS A 46 24.58 5.25 8.96
CA LYS A 46 25.66 4.54 8.25
C LYS A 46 25.38 4.44 6.76
N LEU A 47 24.16 4.05 6.38
CA LEU A 47 23.77 3.96 4.97
C LEU A 47 23.88 5.32 4.27
N TYR A 48 23.43 6.39 4.91
CA TYR A 48 23.56 7.74 4.34
C TYR A 48 24.99 8.29 4.37
N ALA A 49 25.95 7.61 5.00
CA ALA A 49 27.35 8.00 4.97
C ALA A 49 28.18 7.23 3.93
N VAL A 50 27.53 6.33 3.18
CA VAL A 50 28.18 5.48 2.17
C VAL A 50 28.79 6.32 1.06
N ASP A 51 30.02 6.00 0.67
CA ASP A 51 30.69 6.58 -0.48
C ASP A 51 30.11 6.05 -1.81
N MET A 52 29.90 6.94 -2.78
CA MET A 52 29.33 6.60 -4.08
C MET A 52 30.31 5.87 -5.00
N ASP A 53 31.62 5.94 -4.77
CA ASP A 53 32.58 5.20 -5.60
C ASP A 53 32.55 3.68 -5.30
N ASN A 54 32.12 3.27 -4.11
CA ASN A 54 32.11 1.87 -3.66
C ASN A 54 30.81 1.47 -2.95
N PHE A 55 29.69 2.12 -3.30
CA PHE A 55 28.46 2.07 -2.48
C PHE A 55 27.95 0.65 -2.21
N SER A 56 27.98 -0.25 -3.19
CA SER A 56 27.48 -1.61 -3.02
C SER A 56 28.22 -2.34 -1.93
N GLN A 57 29.56 -2.30 -1.95
CA GLN A 57 30.38 -2.99 -0.97
C GLN A 57 30.13 -2.42 0.44
N GLU A 58 30.07 -1.10 0.59
CA GLU A 58 29.86 -0.46 1.89
C GLU A 58 28.47 -0.73 2.49
N ILE A 59 27.42 -0.70 1.66
CA ILE A 59 26.04 -0.99 2.09
C ILE A 59 25.94 -2.41 2.65
N PHE A 60 26.46 -3.40 1.93
CA PHE A 60 26.35 -4.79 2.37
C PHE A 60 27.26 -5.11 3.55
N ASN A 61 28.45 -4.51 3.64
CA ASN A 61 29.38 -4.62 4.77
C ASN A 61 28.94 -3.85 6.02
N THR A 62 27.89 -3.03 5.94
CA THR A 62 27.37 -2.29 7.09
C THR A 62 26.84 -3.27 8.16
N ASN A 63 27.64 -3.52 9.20
CA ASN A 63 27.26 -4.40 10.30
C ASN A 63 26.11 -3.80 11.13
N TYR A 64 25.05 -4.60 11.30
CA TYR A 64 23.88 -4.30 12.13
C TYR A 64 23.48 -5.55 12.92
N THR A 65 23.22 -5.36 14.21
CA THR A 65 23.04 -6.44 15.20
C THR A 65 21.79 -7.28 14.96
N CYS A 66 20.73 -6.71 14.40
CA CYS A 66 19.49 -7.42 14.07
C CYS A 66 19.32 -7.56 12.56
N ASN A 67 19.83 -8.66 11.98
CA ASN A 67 19.70 -8.96 10.55
C ASN A 67 18.31 -9.55 10.22
N ASN A 68 17.26 -8.74 10.37
CA ASN A 68 15.90 -9.13 10.01
C ASN A 68 15.63 -8.93 8.51
N THR A 69 14.57 -9.58 8.00
CA THR A 69 14.21 -9.53 6.57
C THR A 69 14.02 -8.10 6.05
N PHE A 70 13.48 -7.20 6.87
CA PHE A 70 13.26 -5.82 6.48
C PHE A 70 14.56 -5.02 6.36
N VAL A 71 15.55 -5.27 7.23
CA VAL A 71 16.89 -4.66 7.12
C VAL A 71 17.59 -5.11 5.84
N LYS A 72 17.44 -6.38 5.44
CA LYS A 72 17.96 -6.87 4.16
C LYS A 72 17.31 -6.14 2.99
N PHE A 73 15.98 -6.00 3.02
CA PHE A 73 15.23 -5.22 2.04
C PHE A 73 15.75 -3.78 1.97
N LEU A 74 15.91 -3.12 3.11
CA LEU A 74 16.37 -1.73 3.18
C LEU A 74 17.75 -1.57 2.54
N LYS A 75 18.71 -2.45 2.85
CA LYS A 75 20.04 -2.43 2.22
C LYS A 75 19.96 -2.61 0.70
N GLN A 76 19.21 -3.60 0.24
CA GLN A 76 19.07 -3.87 -1.20
C GLN A 76 18.38 -2.72 -1.93
N SER A 77 17.32 -2.17 -1.34
CA SER A 77 16.61 -1.00 -1.84
C SER A 77 17.52 0.23 -1.92
N TYR A 78 18.31 0.49 -0.88
CA TYR A 78 19.23 1.62 -0.88
C TYR A 78 20.32 1.46 -1.93
N ASN A 79 20.84 0.25 -2.11
CA ASN A 79 21.79 -0.06 -3.18
C ASN A 79 21.19 0.18 -4.57
N ASP A 80 19.94 -0.24 -4.79
CA ASP A 80 19.21 0.00 -6.04
C ASP A 80 19.05 1.51 -6.32
N LEU A 81 18.70 2.30 -5.31
CA LEU A 81 18.63 3.75 -5.43
C LEU A 81 20.00 4.40 -5.71
N CYS A 82 21.08 3.90 -5.10
CA CYS A 82 22.44 4.36 -5.43
C CYS A 82 22.80 4.09 -6.89
N ILE A 83 22.36 2.97 -7.48
CA ILE A 83 22.52 2.72 -8.92
C ILE A 83 21.79 3.81 -9.72
N CYS A 84 20.55 4.13 -9.37
CA CYS A 84 19.79 5.19 -10.05
C CYS A 84 20.43 6.58 -9.88
N TRP A 85 20.99 6.91 -8.72
CA TRP A 85 21.65 8.20 -8.49
C TRP A 85 23.02 8.31 -9.16
N ASN A 86 23.62 7.20 -9.54
CA ASN A 86 24.88 7.15 -10.27
C ASN A 86 24.67 7.16 -11.80
N ASP A 87 23.43 7.41 -12.26
CA ASP A 87 23.14 7.56 -13.69
C ASP A 87 23.89 8.79 -14.25
N PRO A 88 24.58 8.67 -15.40
CA PRO A 88 25.24 9.80 -16.04
C PRO A 88 24.28 10.92 -16.46
N GLN A 89 22.98 10.65 -16.59
CA GLN A 89 21.98 11.65 -16.94
C GLN A 89 21.10 12.03 -15.74
N PRO A 90 20.82 13.33 -15.54
CA PRO A 90 19.81 13.75 -14.59
C PRO A 90 18.45 13.14 -14.96
N TYR A 91 17.70 12.73 -13.94
CA TYR A 91 16.40 12.11 -14.14
C TYR A 91 15.44 13.05 -14.89
N ASN A 92 15.02 12.63 -16.08
CA ASN A 92 14.13 13.43 -16.91
C ASN A 92 12.68 13.35 -16.37
N GLN A 93 12.10 14.49 -16.02
CA GLN A 93 10.73 14.58 -15.48
C GLN A 93 9.63 14.32 -16.52
N TYR A 94 9.96 14.24 -17.81
CA TYR A 94 8.99 14.07 -18.89
C TYR A 94 8.58 12.61 -19.16
N GLY A 95 9.21 11.62 -18.51
CA GLY A 95 8.90 10.19 -18.67
C GLY A 95 8.23 9.58 -17.45
N GLU A 96 6.91 9.73 -17.31
CA GLU A 96 6.14 9.16 -16.20
C GLU A 96 6.46 7.67 -15.98
N ARG A 97 6.34 6.87 -17.05
CA ARG A 97 6.55 5.42 -17.01
C ARG A 97 8.00 5.05 -16.73
N THR A 98 8.96 5.91 -17.06
CA THR A 98 10.38 5.69 -16.78
C THR A 98 10.61 5.74 -15.27
N LEU A 99 10.18 6.82 -14.62
CA LEU A 99 10.28 6.99 -13.17
C LEU A 99 9.55 5.86 -12.42
N PHE A 100 8.34 5.51 -12.88
CA PHE A 100 7.60 4.39 -12.32
C PHE A 100 8.39 3.07 -12.44
N SER A 101 8.96 2.78 -13.61
CA SER A 101 9.59 1.47 -13.90
C SER A 101 10.96 1.28 -13.26
N GLU A 102 11.78 2.34 -13.23
CA GLU A 102 13.15 2.26 -12.72
C GLU A 102 13.22 2.41 -11.21
N ILE A 103 12.33 3.24 -10.63
CA ILE A 103 12.34 3.47 -9.19
C ILE A 103 11.22 2.66 -8.54
N PHE A 104 9.97 3.09 -8.66
CA PHE A 104 8.88 2.54 -7.84
C PHE A 104 8.68 1.03 -8.04
N LEU A 105 8.63 0.57 -9.29
CA LEU A 105 8.46 -0.84 -9.61
C LEU A 105 9.60 -1.68 -9.02
N GLN A 106 10.85 -1.23 -9.10
CA GLN A 106 11.99 -1.95 -8.50
C GLN A 106 11.85 -2.02 -6.98
N GLN A 107 11.48 -0.92 -6.31
CA GLN A 107 11.29 -0.90 -4.87
C GLN A 107 10.22 -1.90 -4.41
N PHE A 108 9.05 -1.90 -5.05
CA PHE A 108 7.98 -2.85 -4.74
C PHE A 108 8.33 -4.30 -5.12
N LYS A 109 9.05 -4.51 -6.24
CA LYS A 109 9.55 -5.82 -6.64
C LYS A 109 10.53 -6.37 -5.60
N LEU A 110 11.53 -5.59 -5.18
CA LEU A 110 12.49 -5.96 -4.13
C LEU A 110 11.75 -6.30 -2.84
N PHE A 111 10.83 -5.42 -2.41
CA PHE A 111 10.01 -5.65 -1.23
C PHE A 111 9.27 -6.99 -1.29
N SER A 112 8.60 -7.29 -2.40
CA SER A 112 7.85 -8.54 -2.57
C SER A 112 8.74 -9.79 -2.55
N LYS A 113 9.87 -9.76 -3.27
CA LYS A 113 10.77 -10.92 -3.40
C LYS A 113 11.50 -11.21 -2.10
N MET A 114 11.85 -10.18 -1.34
CA MET A 114 12.61 -10.34 -0.10
C MET A 114 11.71 -10.70 1.08
N THR A 115 10.55 -10.06 1.20
CA THR A 115 9.60 -10.37 2.28
C THR A 115 8.82 -11.66 2.03
N LYS A 116 8.58 -12.02 0.76
CA LYS A 116 7.77 -13.17 0.33
C LYS A 116 6.31 -13.13 0.80
N LEU A 117 5.84 -11.97 1.26
CA LEU A 117 4.45 -11.73 1.69
C LEU A 117 3.53 -11.41 0.50
N LEU A 118 4.10 -10.78 -0.53
CA LEU A 118 3.40 -10.40 -1.76
C LEU A 118 4.03 -11.06 -2.98
N TYR A 119 3.22 -11.19 -4.03
CA TYR A 119 3.70 -11.23 -5.39
C TYR A 119 2.98 -10.16 -6.21
N PHE A 120 3.66 -9.59 -7.21
CA PHE A 120 3.08 -8.53 -8.03
C PHE A 120 2.75 -9.01 -9.44
N LYS A 121 1.63 -8.52 -9.95
CA LYS A 121 1.31 -8.49 -11.38
C LYS A 121 1.47 -7.04 -11.84
N TRP A 122 2.31 -6.83 -12.83
CA TRP A 122 2.68 -5.50 -13.33
C TRP A 122 2.06 -5.22 -14.70
N ILE A 123 1.80 -3.93 -14.94
CA ILE A 123 1.47 -3.30 -16.23
C ILE A 123 0.16 -3.80 -16.82
N GLU A 124 -0.81 -2.88 -16.89
CA GLU A 124 -2.08 -3.04 -17.59
C GLU A 124 -2.82 -4.33 -17.21
N LYS A 125 -3.00 -4.57 -15.91
CA LYS A 125 -3.65 -5.78 -15.41
C LYS A 125 -5.08 -5.55 -14.97
N LYS A 126 -5.94 -6.47 -15.40
CA LYS A 126 -7.31 -6.61 -14.90
C LYS A 126 -7.27 -7.21 -13.49
N LEU A 127 -8.04 -6.63 -12.57
CA LEU A 127 -8.34 -7.27 -11.29
C LEU A 127 -9.15 -8.55 -11.56
N GLN A 128 -8.66 -9.69 -11.07
CA GLN A 128 -9.41 -10.95 -11.18
C GLN A 128 -10.66 -10.95 -10.30
N ASN A 129 -10.68 -10.16 -9.23
CA ASN A 129 -11.74 -10.19 -8.21
C ASN A 129 -12.95 -9.29 -8.55
N THR A 130 -12.88 -8.50 -9.63
CA THR A 130 -13.98 -7.64 -10.07
C THR A 130 -15.06 -8.36 -10.88
N ASP A 131 -14.80 -9.60 -11.32
CA ASP A 131 -15.72 -10.38 -12.15
C ASP A 131 -16.99 -10.85 -11.42
N HIS A 132 -17.05 -10.77 -10.09
CA HIS A 132 -18.27 -11.09 -9.34
C HIS A 132 -19.04 -9.85 -8.87
N ILE A 133 -18.36 -8.70 -8.72
CA ILE A 133 -18.95 -7.46 -8.21
C ILE A 133 -19.92 -6.83 -9.22
N TRP A 134 -19.70 -7.01 -10.53
CA TRP A 134 -20.63 -6.48 -11.54
C TRP A 134 -21.95 -7.26 -11.58
N LEU A 135 -21.95 -8.56 -11.23
CA LEU A 135 -23.15 -9.39 -11.21
C LEU A 135 -24.14 -8.86 -10.18
N THR A 136 -23.66 -8.50 -9.00
CA THR A 136 -24.48 -7.97 -7.89
C THR A 136 -24.84 -6.49 -8.07
N LYS A 137 -23.95 -5.66 -8.66
CA LYS A 137 -24.20 -4.21 -8.80
C LYS A 137 -25.01 -3.80 -10.04
N LYS A 138 -25.13 -4.64 -11.09
CA LYS A 138 -25.77 -4.26 -12.37
C LYS A 138 -26.77 -5.28 -12.95
N ASN A 139 -27.52 -6.01 -12.12
CA ASN A 139 -28.58 -6.94 -12.58
C ASN A 139 -28.12 -7.84 -13.75
N TYR A 140 -26.91 -8.41 -13.66
CA TYR A 140 -26.37 -9.32 -14.69
C TYR A 140 -26.15 -8.70 -16.09
N VAL A 141 -26.17 -7.36 -16.25
CA VAL A 141 -25.91 -6.69 -17.54
C VAL A 141 -24.45 -6.19 -17.63
N LYS A 142 -23.66 -6.84 -18.50
CA LYS A 142 -22.22 -6.60 -18.67
C LYS A 142 -21.86 -5.33 -19.49
N LYS A 143 -22.83 -4.65 -20.09
CA LYS A 143 -22.60 -3.66 -21.18
C LYS A 143 -21.81 -2.39 -20.82
N ASP A 144 -21.63 -2.08 -19.53
CA ASP A 144 -20.95 -0.84 -19.08
C ASP A 144 -19.76 -1.09 -18.14
N VAL A 145 -19.23 -2.31 -18.08
CA VAL A 145 -18.09 -2.60 -17.22
C VAL A 145 -16.81 -2.18 -17.94
N GLN A 146 -16.44 -0.90 -17.83
CA GLN A 146 -15.08 -0.48 -18.15
C GLN A 146 -14.13 -1.10 -17.11
N LEU A 147 -13.54 -2.23 -17.48
CA LEU A 147 -12.47 -2.87 -16.73
C LEU A 147 -11.23 -1.99 -16.87
N LYS A 148 -11.06 -1.06 -15.94
CA LYS A 148 -9.88 -0.18 -15.90
C LYS A 148 -8.66 -1.01 -15.48
N LEU A 149 -7.57 -0.83 -16.22
CA LEU A 149 -6.32 -1.57 -16.06
C LEU A 149 -5.47 -0.83 -15.03
N LEU A 150 -4.83 -1.58 -14.14
CA LEU A 150 -3.92 -1.04 -13.12
C LEU A 150 -2.46 -1.18 -13.56
N ASP A 151 -1.62 -0.22 -13.16
CA ASP A 151 -0.17 -0.29 -13.38
C ASP A 151 0.52 -1.36 -12.51
N GLY A 152 -0.02 -1.62 -11.32
CA GLY A 152 0.48 -2.68 -10.45
C GLY A 152 -0.56 -3.24 -9.50
N VAL A 153 -0.53 -4.57 -9.29
CA VAL A 153 -1.36 -5.24 -8.29
C VAL A 153 -0.48 -6.16 -7.45
N GLY A 154 -0.33 -5.83 -6.18
CA GLY A 154 0.29 -6.67 -5.15
C GLY A 154 -0.75 -7.57 -4.51
N ILE A 155 -0.54 -8.88 -4.65
CA ILE A 155 -1.42 -9.94 -4.18
C ILE A 155 -0.76 -10.63 -2.98
N MET A 156 -1.48 -10.77 -1.88
CA MET A 156 -1.00 -11.52 -0.72
C MET A 156 -0.81 -12.98 -1.06
N LYS A 157 0.37 -13.50 -0.76
CA LYS A 157 0.72 -14.89 -1.07
C LYS A 157 -0.16 -15.88 -0.30
N LYS A 158 -0.47 -15.58 0.96
CA LYS A 158 -1.16 -16.50 1.88
C LYS A 158 -2.59 -16.81 1.44
N ASN A 159 -3.38 -15.79 1.10
CA ASN A 159 -4.82 -15.91 0.82
C ASN A 159 -5.18 -15.56 -0.63
N ASN A 160 -4.19 -15.22 -1.46
CA ASN A 160 -4.38 -14.85 -2.87
C ASN A 160 -5.34 -13.67 -3.08
N VAL A 161 -5.35 -12.72 -2.16
CA VAL A 161 -6.20 -11.50 -2.18
C VAL A 161 -5.42 -10.29 -2.69
N ASN A 162 -6.08 -9.42 -3.47
CA ASN A 162 -5.49 -8.16 -3.89
C ASN A 162 -5.37 -7.25 -2.66
N PHE A 163 -4.13 -6.89 -2.31
CA PHE A 163 -3.85 -6.14 -1.09
C PHE A 163 -3.36 -4.74 -1.36
N ILE A 164 -2.56 -4.52 -2.40
CA ILE A 164 -2.13 -3.17 -2.79
C ILE A 164 -2.29 -2.97 -4.29
N MET A 165 -3.04 -1.94 -4.69
CA MET A 165 -3.18 -1.54 -6.10
C MET A 165 -2.41 -0.25 -6.35
N LEU A 166 -1.69 -0.16 -7.46
CA LEU A 166 -0.82 0.96 -7.80
C LEU A 166 -1.27 1.58 -9.11
N GLU A 167 -1.35 2.92 -9.11
CA GLU A 167 -1.53 3.74 -10.31
C GLU A 167 -0.46 4.82 -10.33
N SER A 168 0.10 5.07 -11.51
CA SER A 168 1.00 6.17 -11.80
C SER A 168 0.28 7.22 -12.64
N SER A 169 0.59 8.50 -12.39
CA SER A 169 0.11 9.62 -13.21
C SER A 169 1.26 10.53 -13.65
N GLY A 170 1.19 10.95 -14.91
CA GLY A 170 2.23 11.72 -15.60
C GLY A 170 2.16 13.23 -15.44
N VAL A 171 2.97 13.92 -16.26
CA VAL A 171 3.27 15.36 -16.12
C VAL A 171 2.83 16.20 -17.32
N GLU A 172 1.98 15.67 -18.20
CA GLU A 172 1.55 16.38 -19.41
C GLU A 172 0.48 17.47 -19.14
N ASP A 173 0.20 18.32 -20.13
CA ASP A 173 -0.57 19.57 -19.98
C ASP A 173 -2.00 19.41 -19.40
N ASP A 174 -2.52 18.18 -19.30
CA ASP A 174 -3.80 17.85 -18.64
C ASP A 174 -3.63 17.03 -17.34
N ILE A 175 -2.53 17.26 -16.60
CA ILE A 175 -2.21 16.62 -15.29
C ILE A 175 -3.43 16.56 -14.39
N PHE A 176 -4.22 17.64 -14.32
CA PHE A 176 -5.31 17.73 -13.35
C PHE A 176 -6.42 16.72 -13.67
N THR A 177 -6.83 16.64 -14.94
CA THR A 177 -7.88 15.69 -15.37
C THR A 177 -7.38 14.26 -15.23
N HIS A 178 -6.17 13.96 -15.71
CA HIS A 178 -5.61 12.62 -15.62
C HIS A 178 -5.39 12.16 -14.17
N THR A 179 -4.77 13.00 -13.33
CA THR A 179 -4.56 12.69 -11.91
C THR A 179 -5.88 12.49 -11.17
N LEU A 180 -6.91 13.29 -11.51
CA LEU A 180 -8.24 13.14 -10.93
C LEU A 180 -8.88 11.81 -11.34
N GLU A 181 -8.78 11.45 -12.63
CA GLU A 181 -9.27 10.15 -13.11
C GLU A 181 -8.59 8.98 -12.42
N ASP A 182 -7.26 9.03 -12.26
CA ASP A 182 -6.48 7.98 -11.58
C ASP A 182 -6.75 7.93 -10.08
N THR A 183 -7.04 9.07 -9.46
CA THR A 183 -7.54 9.12 -8.08
C THR A 183 -8.87 8.38 -7.96
N ILE A 184 -9.83 8.66 -8.86
CA ILE A 184 -11.14 8.01 -8.87
C ILE A 184 -10.97 6.50 -9.14
N LYS A 185 -10.05 6.11 -10.03
CA LYS A 185 -9.70 4.71 -10.27
C LYS A 185 -9.22 4.05 -8.99
N ASN A 186 -8.25 4.64 -8.30
CA ASN A 186 -7.71 4.10 -7.04
C ASN A 186 -8.82 3.91 -5.99
N LEU A 187 -9.68 4.90 -5.78
CA LEU A 187 -10.79 4.81 -4.83
C LEU A 187 -11.76 3.68 -5.18
N LYS A 188 -12.10 3.55 -6.45
CA LYS A 188 -12.95 2.47 -6.94
C LYS A 188 -12.29 1.10 -6.75
N HIS A 189 -11.01 0.96 -7.09
CA HIS A 189 -10.29 -0.31 -6.94
C HIS A 189 -10.12 -0.71 -5.48
N GLY A 190 -9.83 0.23 -4.58
CA GLY A 190 -9.77 0.00 -3.13
C GLY A 190 -11.10 -0.52 -2.58
N THR A 191 -12.20 0.17 -2.89
CA THR A 191 -13.54 -0.18 -2.41
C THR A 191 -14.08 -1.47 -3.03
N ASP A 192 -13.89 -1.70 -4.33
CA ASP A 192 -14.29 -2.93 -5.00
C ASP A 192 -13.49 -4.13 -4.48
N SER A 193 -12.17 -4.02 -4.30
CA SER A 193 -11.35 -5.12 -3.74
C SER A 193 -11.83 -5.52 -2.34
N LEU A 194 -12.07 -4.53 -1.47
CA LEU A 194 -12.53 -4.79 -0.11
C LEU A 194 -13.96 -5.35 -0.08
N SER A 195 -14.84 -4.90 -0.98
CA SER A 195 -16.18 -5.48 -1.18
C SER A 195 -16.10 -6.96 -1.57
N SER A 196 -15.21 -7.30 -2.51
CA SER A 196 -14.99 -8.70 -2.91
C SER A 196 -14.61 -9.56 -1.72
N ILE A 197 -13.67 -9.08 -0.91
CA ILE A 197 -13.17 -9.81 0.26
C ILE A 197 -14.32 -10.03 1.24
N LEU A 198 -15.08 -8.99 1.59
CA LEU A 198 -16.19 -9.11 2.55
C LEU A 198 -17.30 -10.08 2.08
N CYS A 199 -17.57 -10.16 0.78
CA CYS A 199 -18.51 -11.16 0.25
C CYS A 199 -18.08 -12.61 0.57
N ASP A 200 -16.78 -12.88 0.60
CA ASP A 200 -16.24 -14.22 0.90
C ASP A 200 -16.29 -14.57 2.40
N TYR A 201 -16.48 -13.59 3.29
CA TYR A 201 -16.48 -13.74 4.74
C TYR A 201 -17.78 -13.26 5.40
N LYS A 202 -18.91 -13.34 4.68
CA LYS A 202 -20.23 -12.88 5.14
C LYS A 202 -20.75 -13.59 6.41
N ASP A 203 -20.27 -14.81 6.67
CA ASP A 203 -20.67 -15.65 7.81
C ASP A 203 -19.66 -15.56 8.97
N CYS A 204 -18.62 -14.72 8.85
CA CYS A 204 -17.58 -14.51 9.85
C CYS A 204 -17.95 -13.39 10.83
N ASN A 205 -17.18 -13.24 11.90
CA ASN A 205 -17.41 -12.23 12.92
C ASN A 205 -17.15 -10.81 12.39
N VAL A 206 -18.05 -9.88 12.70
CA VAL A 206 -17.99 -8.49 12.26
C VAL A 206 -16.76 -7.75 12.77
N GLU A 207 -16.40 -7.93 14.04
CA GLU A 207 -15.23 -7.26 14.63
C GLU A 207 -13.92 -7.75 14.00
N THR A 208 -13.87 -9.02 13.61
CA THR A 208 -12.73 -9.57 12.84
C THR A 208 -12.72 -8.98 11.43
N ALA A 209 -13.85 -8.99 10.74
CA ALA A 209 -13.96 -8.46 9.37
C ALA A 209 -13.69 -6.96 9.28
N GLN A 210 -14.07 -6.16 10.29
CA GLN A 210 -13.79 -4.72 10.36
C GLN A 210 -12.30 -4.37 10.40
N LYS A 211 -11.44 -5.35 10.73
CA LYS A 211 -9.97 -5.17 10.74
C LYS A 211 -9.34 -5.42 9.36
N LEU A 212 -10.12 -5.86 8.37
CA LEU A 212 -9.63 -6.05 7.01
C LEU A 212 -9.16 -4.73 6.41
N VAL A 213 -8.01 -4.80 5.75
CA VAL A 213 -7.37 -3.64 5.11
C VAL A 213 -6.99 -3.98 3.67
N VAL A 214 -7.28 -3.05 2.78
CA VAL A 214 -6.73 -2.98 1.43
C VAL A 214 -6.01 -1.65 1.29
N LEU A 215 -4.91 -1.62 0.55
CA LEU A 215 -4.12 -0.42 0.26
C LEU A 215 -4.25 -0.02 -1.22
N THR A 216 -4.13 1.27 -1.50
CA THR A 216 -3.80 1.76 -2.85
C THR A 216 -2.60 2.68 -2.78
N GLY A 217 -1.76 2.68 -3.80
CA GLY A 217 -0.68 3.62 -3.99
C GLY A 217 -0.93 4.48 -5.23
N HIS A 218 -0.82 5.79 -5.07
CA HIS A 218 -0.86 6.73 -6.18
C HIS A 218 0.50 7.41 -6.30
N ILE A 219 1.11 7.29 -7.47
CA ILE A 219 2.39 7.88 -7.80
C ILE A 219 2.14 9.07 -8.72
N ILE A 220 2.57 10.25 -8.28
CA ILE A 220 2.54 11.47 -9.09
C ILE A 220 3.95 12.04 -9.05
N LYS A 221 4.64 12.02 -10.21
CA LYS A 221 6.07 12.32 -10.28
C LYS A 221 6.87 11.44 -9.30
N ASP A 222 7.69 12.06 -8.45
CA ASP A 222 8.51 11.45 -7.43
C ASP A 222 7.77 11.16 -6.11
N LYS A 223 6.47 11.50 -6.04
CA LYS A 223 5.67 11.34 -4.82
C LYS A 223 4.79 10.10 -4.87
N LEU A 224 4.96 9.22 -3.89
CA LEU A 224 4.05 8.12 -3.59
C LEU A 224 3.13 8.49 -2.44
N THR A 225 1.84 8.23 -2.61
CA THR A 225 0.81 8.37 -1.56
C THR A 225 0.09 7.04 -1.37
N ILE A 226 0.05 6.52 -0.14
CA ILE A 226 -0.65 5.30 0.23
C ILE A 226 -1.97 5.66 0.92
N MET A 227 -3.06 5.12 0.40
CA MET A 227 -4.39 5.15 0.99
C MET A 227 -4.72 3.79 1.60
N LYS A 228 -5.34 3.78 2.77
CA LYS A 228 -5.89 2.60 3.44
C LYS A 228 -7.40 2.59 3.29
N TYR A 229 -7.94 1.43 2.94
CA TYR A 229 -9.37 1.14 2.87
C TYR A 229 -9.69 0.08 3.92
N SER A 230 -10.70 0.35 4.73
CA SER A 230 -11.23 -0.61 5.71
C SER A 230 -12.75 -0.49 5.84
N PRO A 231 -13.43 -1.54 6.32
CA PRO A 231 -14.85 -1.43 6.64
C PRO A 231 -15.04 -0.40 7.76
N GLY A 232 -16.01 0.50 7.60
CA GLY A 232 -16.43 1.44 8.63
C GLY A 232 -17.63 0.92 9.41
N ASN A 233 -18.07 1.71 10.39
CA ASN A 233 -19.34 1.48 11.06
C ASN A 233 -20.51 1.71 10.09
N THR A 234 -21.64 1.02 10.30
CA THR A 234 -22.91 1.21 9.57
C THR A 234 -22.80 1.19 8.03
N SER A 235 -22.08 0.21 7.47
CA SER A 235 -21.88 0.00 6.02
C SER A 235 -21.19 1.12 5.26
N LYS A 236 -20.49 1.99 5.98
CA LYS A 236 -19.60 2.98 5.37
C LYS A 236 -18.24 2.34 5.07
N TRP A 237 -17.55 2.90 4.08
CA TRP A 237 -16.14 2.61 3.83
C TRP A 237 -15.28 3.70 4.42
N VAL A 238 -14.16 3.33 5.03
CA VAL A 238 -13.15 4.28 5.48
C VAL A 238 -12.04 4.32 4.43
N ALA A 239 -11.74 5.50 3.90
CA ALA A 239 -10.61 5.73 3.01
C ALA A 239 -9.74 6.88 3.57
N VAL A 240 -8.52 6.54 4.00
CA VAL A 240 -7.61 7.49 4.67
C VAL A 240 -6.20 7.42 4.12
N GLU A 241 -5.58 8.58 3.90
CA GLU A 241 -4.15 8.63 3.58
C GLU A 241 -3.33 8.23 4.81
N VAL A 242 -2.50 7.21 4.67
CA VAL A 242 -1.72 6.67 5.78
C VAL A 242 -0.24 7.02 5.68
N ARG A 243 0.31 7.13 4.46
CA ARG A 243 1.71 7.51 4.24
C ARG A 243 1.84 8.28 2.93
N SER A 244 2.73 9.25 2.89
CA SER A 244 3.24 9.81 1.64
C SER A 244 4.72 10.13 1.74
N CYS A 245 5.42 9.95 0.63
CA CYS A 245 6.85 10.23 0.54
C CYS A 245 7.23 10.69 -0.86
N ALA A 246 8.19 11.61 -0.93
CA ALA A 246 8.93 11.91 -2.15
C ALA A 246 10.19 11.05 -2.17
N ILE A 247 10.46 10.38 -3.29
CA ILE A 247 11.72 9.65 -3.48
C ILE A 247 12.76 10.65 -4.02
N PRO A 248 13.94 10.76 -3.39
CA PRO A 248 14.98 11.62 -3.92
C PRO A 248 15.50 11.08 -5.25
N LEU A 249 15.60 11.95 -6.25
CA LEU A 249 16.11 11.62 -7.59
C LEU A 249 17.62 11.85 -7.72
N VAL A 250 18.26 12.39 -6.68
CA VAL A 250 19.71 12.67 -6.63
C VAL A 250 20.27 12.31 -5.24
N TYR A 251 21.55 11.93 -5.20
CA TYR A 251 22.22 11.44 -3.99
C TYR A 251 22.31 12.48 -2.86
N GLU A 252 22.39 13.77 -3.18
CA GLU A 252 22.45 14.86 -2.19
C GLU A 252 21.20 14.84 -1.28
N ASN A 253 20.06 14.43 -1.85
CA ASN A 253 18.78 14.34 -1.16
C ASN A 253 18.50 12.95 -0.56
N ARG A 254 19.46 12.01 -0.59
CA ARG A 254 19.30 10.60 -0.15
C ARG A 254 18.66 10.44 1.23
N LYS A 255 18.85 11.38 2.16
CA LYS A 255 18.26 11.30 3.52
C LYS A 255 16.73 11.28 3.49
N ALA A 256 16.11 11.82 2.43
CA ALA A 256 14.67 11.77 2.23
C ALA A 256 14.12 10.34 2.07
N THR A 257 14.96 9.37 1.67
CA THR A 257 14.58 7.94 1.59
C THR A 257 14.07 7.36 2.90
N ILE A 258 14.34 8.00 4.06
CA ILE A 258 13.74 7.59 5.33
C ILE A 258 12.20 7.53 5.25
N LYS A 259 11.57 8.42 4.48
CA LYS A 259 10.11 8.45 4.30
C LYS A 259 9.61 7.34 3.38
N LEU A 260 10.42 6.94 2.40
CA LEU A 260 10.17 5.74 1.61
C LEU A 260 10.23 4.49 2.48
N TYR A 261 11.25 4.37 3.34
CA TYR A 261 11.40 3.23 4.24
C TYR A 261 10.32 3.17 5.31
N GLU A 262 9.89 4.32 5.85
CA GLU A 262 8.71 4.40 6.72
C GLU A 262 7.44 3.90 6.01
N THR A 263 7.28 4.22 4.74
CA THR A 263 6.14 3.76 3.93
C THR A 263 6.16 2.25 3.74
N PHE A 264 7.30 1.66 3.35
CA PHE A 264 7.42 0.21 3.22
C PHE A 264 7.33 -0.52 4.57
N ALA A 265 7.81 0.08 5.65
CA ALA A 265 7.68 -0.49 6.99
C ALA A 265 6.21 -0.54 7.43
N TYR A 266 5.44 0.52 7.14
CA TYR A 266 3.99 0.50 7.34
C TYR A 266 3.34 -0.63 6.54
N ILE A 267 3.60 -0.73 5.23
CA ILE A 267 3.07 -1.81 4.38
C ILE A 267 3.42 -3.19 4.95
N TYR A 268 4.66 -3.38 5.42
CA TYR A 268 5.14 -4.63 6.00
C TYR A 268 4.41 -5.03 7.28
N LEU A 269 4.21 -4.07 8.20
CA LEU A 269 3.48 -4.32 9.45
C LEU A 269 2.00 -4.61 9.16
N THR A 270 1.37 -3.84 8.28
CA THR A 270 -0.03 -4.08 7.86
C THR A 270 -0.18 -5.46 7.24
N LEU A 271 0.74 -5.89 6.37
CA LEU A 271 0.69 -7.23 5.78
C LEU A 271 0.71 -8.35 6.83
N LYS A 272 1.58 -8.23 7.83
CA LYS A 272 1.68 -9.21 8.92
C LYS A 272 0.39 -9.28 9.74
N GLU A 273 -0.16 -8.12 10.09
CA GLU A 273 -1.42 -8.03 10.80
C GLU A 273 -2.56 -8.66 9.98
N GLN A 274 -2.60 -8.39 8.67
CA GLN A 274 -3.60 -9.00 7.79
C GLN A 274 -3.44 -10.52 7.69
N GLU A 275 -2.21 -11.07 7.68
CA GLU A 275 -2.02 -12.53 7.70
C GLU A 275 -2.65 -13.20 8.93
N GLU A 276 -2.62 -12.53 10.09
CA GLU A 276 -3.25 -13.02 11.33
C GLU A 276 -4.78 -12.86 11.29
N ILE A 277 -5.29 -11.75 10.74
CA ILE A 277 -6.73 -11.53 10.58
C ILE A 277 -7.32 -12.55 9.62
N TYR A 278 -6.64 -12.84 8.52
CA TYR A 278 -7.08 -13.84 7.55
C TYR A 278 -7.09 -15.27 8.10
N ASP A 279 -6.19 -15.62 9.03
CA ASP A 279 -6.25 -16.90 9.74
C ASP A 279 -7.52 -16.99 10.58
N LYS A 280 -7.81 -15.94 11.36
CA LYS A 280 -9.03 -15.89 12.18
C LYS A 280 -10.30 -15.99 11.35
N LEU A 281 -10.37 -15.24 10.25
CA LEU A 281 -11.51 -15.31 9.32
C LEU A 281 -11.66 -16.69 8.70
N THR A 282 -10.54 -17.38 8.43
CA THR A 282 -10.57 -18.75 7.91
C THR A 282 -11.10 -19.72 8.95
N ASP A 283 -10.66 -19.61 10.21
CA ASP A 283 -11.15 -20.44 11.31
C ASP A 283 -12.65 -20.21 11.58
N GLU A 284 -13.11 -18.96 11.56
CA GLU A 284 -14.53 -18.60 11.68
C GLU A 284 -15.34 -19.16 10.50
N LYS A 285 -14.85 -19.00 9.27
CA LYS A 285 -15.53 -19.47 8.04
C LYS A 285 -15.66 -20.99 7.99
N LEU A 286 -14.64 -21.72 8.45
CA LEU A 286 -14.62 -23.17 8.48
C LEU A 286 -15.34 -23.76 9.70
N GLY A 287 -15.79 -22.93 10.64
CA GLY A 287 -16.49 -23.34 11.85
C GLY A 287 -15.57 -23.88 12.95
N PHE A 288 -14.25 -23.66 12.86
CA PHE A 288 -13.33 -23.93 13.97
C PHE A 288 -13.54 -22.95 15.13
N THR A 289 -13.96 -21.72 14.80
CA THR A 289 -14.46 -20.74 15.77
C THR A 289 -15.95 -20.55 15.55
N ILE A 290 -16.76 -20.77 16.59
CA ILE A 290 -18.21 -20.57 16.50
C ILE A 290 -18.50 -19.08 16.58
N VAL A 291 -19.18 -18.55 15.56
CA VAL A 291 -19.67 -17.17 15.51
C VAL A 291 -21.17 -17.19 15.71
N GLU A 292 -21.68 -16.42 16.69
CA GLU A 292 -23.13 -16.30 16.88
C GLU A 292 -23.76 -15.57 15.69
N GLU A 293 -24.97 -15.97 15.30
CA GLU A 293 -25.64 -15.43 14.12
C GLU A 293 -25.77 -13.90 14.16
N LYS A 294 -25.99 -13.31 15.35
CA LYS A 294 -26.09 -11.86 15.55
C LYS A 294 -24.78 -11.11 15.28
N ASP A 295 -23.64 -11.79 15.38
CA ASP A 295 -22.30 -11.21 15.23
C ASP A 295 -21.72 -11.44 13.83
N MET A 296 -22.47 -12.08 12.93
CA MET A 296 -22.05 -12.34 11.56
C MET A 296 -22.14 -11.10 10.66
N VAL A 297 -21.18 -10.94 9.74
CA VAL A 297 -21.12 -9.81 8.78
C VAL A 297 -22.43 -9.58 8.03
N LYS A 298 -23.08 -10.65 7.56
CA LYS A 298 -24.36 -10.58 6.84
C LYS A 298 -25.53 -10.08 7.67
N ASN A 299 -25.45 -10.20 9.00
CA ASN A 299 -26.53 -9.92 9.94
C ASN A 299 -26.34 -8.59 10.67
N CYS A 300 -25.17 -7.96 10.51
CA CYS A 300 -25.04 -6.53 10.77
C CYS A 300 -25.82 -5.74 9.72
N ASN A 301 -27.13 -5.62 9.95
CA ASN A 301 -27.93 -4.59 9.30
C ASN A 301 -27.38 -3.23 9.70
N VAL A 302 -26.81 -2.60 8.67
CA VAL A 302 -26.98 -1.19 8.31
C VAL A 302 -28.29 -0.66 8.91
N ASN A 303 -28.22 -0.09 10.11
CA ASN A 303 -29.22 0.84 10.61
C ASN A 303 -28.60 2.24 10.57
#